data_AF-A0A1H7NCB6-F1
#
_entry.id   AF-A0A1H7NCB6-F1
#
_cell.length_a   1.000
_cell.length_b   1.000
_cell.length_c   1.000
_cell.angle_alpha   90.00
_cell.angle_beta   90.00
_cell.angle_gamma   90.00
#
_symmetry.space_group_name_H-M   'P 1'
#
loop_
_entity.id
_entity.type
_entity.pdbx_description
1 polymer ?
#
loop_
_entity_poly.entity_id
_entity_poly.type
_entity_poly.pdbx_seq_one_letter_code
_entity_poly.pdbx_strand_id
1 'polypeptide(L)'
;MIIEEKEELLAAKLADRLKKENFNVIADGAVLRVQDYTFVLQSSNDQPRHCGVRYELPSEYGEETLYSYIKMTVSTPLERKIEDMTVDTILSLGISRALKGYLYLAESIVMCVTKPDKLYCLSKDVYPEIAQKYGVDMSCIERSIRHAITKAYSEDPEPMRAMFRRPIQRPKCQELIAECADTIRRVFY
;
A
#
# COMPACT_ATOMS: atom_id res chain seq x y z
N MET A 1 -29.50 0.01 -20.21
CA MET A 1 -29.34 -0.48 -21.60
C MET A 1 -28.41 0.39 -22.44
N ILE A 2 -28.82 1.52 -23.04
CA ILE A 2 -27.94 2.24 -24.00
C ILE A 2 -26.67 2.83 -23.35
N ILE A 3 -26.77 3.29 -22.09
CA ILE A 3 -25.64 3.90 -21.36
C ILE A 3 -24.63 2.81 -20.93
N GLU A 4 -25.12 1.71 -20.37
CA GLU A 4 -24.30 0.57 -19.96
C GLU A 4 -23.53 -0.02 -21.15
N GLU A 5 -24.17 -0.24 -22.30
CA GLU A 5 -23.49 -0.73 -23.52
C GLU A 5 -22.37 0.21 -23.99
N LYS A 6 -22.54 1.53 -23.81
CA LYS A 6 -21.52 2.52 -24.20
C LYS A 6 -20.31 2.47 -23.27
N GLU A 7 -20.52 2.25 -21.97
CA GLU A 7 -19.47 2.13 -20.96
C GLU A 7 -18.66 0.85 -21.14
N GLU A 8 -19.33 -0.26 -21.43
CA GLU A 8 -18.69 -1.54 -21.75
C GLU A 8 -17.83 -1.44 -23.01
N LEU A 9 -18.34 -0.78 -24.06
CA LEU A 9 -17.56 -0.56 -25.28
C LEU A 9 -16.34 0.33 -25.02
N LEU A 10 -16.48 1.37 -24.20
CA LEU A 10 -15.38 2.26 -23.82
C LEU A 10 -14.34 1.51 -22.99
N ALA A 11 -14.77 0.70 -22.03
CA ALA A 11 -13.90 -0.15 -21.24
C ALA A 11 -13.11 -1.12 -22.14
N ALA A 12 -13.78 -1.80 -23.07
CA ALA A 12 -13.13 -2.70 -24.02
C ALA A 12 -12.03 -2.01 -24.85
N LYS A 13 -12.30 -0.80 -25.38
CA LYS A 13 -11.31 -0.01 -26.13
C LYS A 13 -10.09 0.36 -25.28
N LEU A 14 -10.34 0.85 -24.06
CA LEU A 14 -9.28 1.17 -23.11
C LEU A 14 -8.43 -0.07 -22.78
N ALA A 15 -9.08 -1.22 -22.57
CA ALA A 15 -8.40 -2.48 -22.30
C ALA A 15 -7.48 -2.89 -23.45
N ASP A 16 -7.95 -2.84 -24.69
CA ASP A 16 -7.13 -3.19 -25.86
C ASP A 16 -5.92 -2.27 -26.01
N ARG A 17 -6.09 -0.97 -25.75
CA ARG A 17 -5.00 0.00 -25.82
C ARG A 17 -3.96 -0.23 -24.72
N LEU A 18 -4.40 -0.48 -23.48
CA LEU A 18 -3.51 -0.78 -22.36
C LEU A 18 -2.77 -2.11 -22.56
N LYS A 19 -3.43 -3.14 -23.09
CA LYS A 19 -2.79 -4.42 -23.44
C LYS A 19 -1.68 -4.26 -24.49
N LYS A 20 -1.87 -3.39 -25.47
CA LYS A 20 -0.83 -3.08 -26.49
C LYS A 20 0.44 -2.47 -25.88
N GLU A 21 0.35 -1.86 -24.70
CA GLU A 21 1.50 -1.34 -23.95
C GLU A 21 2.01 -2.31 -22.87
N ASN A 22 1.64 -3.60 -22.94
CA ASN A 22 2.04 -4.66 -22.02
C ASN A 22 1.50 -4.52 -20.57
N PHE A 23 0.45 -3.73 -20.35
CA PHE A 23 -0.25 -3.78 -19.07
C PHE A 23 -1.08 -5.07 -18.95
N ASN A 24 -1.08 -5.67 -17.77
CA ASN A 24 -1.99 -6.76 -17.45
C ASN A 24 -3.39 -6.18 -17.17
N VAL A 25 -4.35 -6.46 -18.06
CA VAL A 25 -5.69 -5.87 -18.03
C VAL A 25 -6.77 -6.93 -18.17
N ILE A 26 -7.74 -6.89 -17.27
CA ILE A 26 -8.97 -7.67 -17.33
C ILE A 26 -10.14 -6.68 -17.39
N ALA A 27 -10.95 -6.79 -18.43
CA ALA A 27 -12.19 -6.01 -18.57
C ALA A 27 -13.38 -6.94 -18.31
N ASP A 28 -14.31 -6.49 -17.48
CA ASP A 28 -15.56 -7.18 -17.15
C ASP A 28 -16.68 -6.13 -17.07
N GLY A 29 -17.50 -6.06 -18.13
CA GLY A 29 -18.46 -4.97 -18.33
C GLY A 29 -17.78 -3.59 -18.31
N ALA A 30 -18.30 -2.68 -17.47
CA ALA A 30 -17.75 -1.33 -17.28
C ALA A 30 -16.54 -1.29 -16.31
N VAL A 31 -16.07 -2.44 -15.82
CA VAL A 31 -14.96 -2.54 -14.86
C VAL A 31 -13.67 -2.94 -15.57
N LEU A 32 -12.63 -2.15 -15.35
CA LEU A 32 -11.26 -2.40 -15.83
C LEU A 32 -10.35 -2.68 -14.64
N ARG A 33 -9.84 -3.91 -14.54
CA ARG A 33 -8.77 -4.26 -13.62
C ARG A 33 -7.46 -4.16 -14.35
N VAL A 34 -6.58 -3.25 -13.92
CA VAL A 34 -5.27 -3.01 -14.52
C VAL A 34 -4.24 -3.17 -13.41
N GLN A 35 -3.42 -4.22 -13.51
CA GLN A 35 -2.51 -4.62 -12.41
C GLN A 35 -3.28 -4.75 -11.08
N ASP A 36 -2.88 -4.03 -10.03
CA ASP A 36 -3.52 -4.01 -8.71
C ASP A 36 -4.72 -3.06 -8.60
N TYR A 37 -5.00 -2.29 -9.65
CA TYR A 37 -6.01 -1.23 -9.64
C TYR A 37 -7.31 -1.68 -10.29
N THR A 38 -8.43 -1.20 -9.76
CA THR A 38 -9.77 -1.42 -10.33
C THR A 38 -10.37 -0.07 -10.70
N PHE A 39 -10.64 0.14 -11.98
CA PHE A 39 -11.32 1.31 -12.52
C PHE A 39 -12.75 0.94 -12.90
N VAL A 40 -13.71 1.72 -12.45
CA VAL A 40 -15.12 1.52 -12.76
C VAL A 40 -15.58 2.73 -13.56
N LEU A 41 -15.97 2.49 -14.81
CA LEU A 41 -16.59 3.52 -15.63
C LEU A 41 -18.06 3.60 -15.24
N GLN A 42 -18.53 4.81 -14.97
CA GLN A 42 -19.94 5.07 -14.67
C GLN A 42 -20.31 6.46 -15.17
N SER A 43 -21.54 6.61 -15.65
CA SER A 43 -22.06 7.91 -16.07
C SER A 43 -22.30 8.76 -14.83
N SER A 44 -21.53 9.84 -14.70
CA SER A 44 -21.61 10.75 -13.56
C SER A 44 -21.09 12.13 -13.97
N ASN A 45 -21.74 13.18 -13.47
CA ASN A 45 -21.22 14.55 -13.62
C ASN A 45 -20.19 14.93 -12.54
N ASP A 46 -19.85 14.00 -11.65
CA ASP A 46 -18.87 14.23 -10.60
C ASP A 46 -17.42 14.11 -11.11
N GLN A 47 -16.48 14.67 -10.35
CA GLN A 47 -15.06 14.42 -10.58
C GLN A 47 -14.69 12.95 -10.29
N PRO A 48 -13.60 12.42 -10.88
CA PRO A 48 -13.07 11.10 -10.53
C PRO A 48 -12.89 10.95 -9.03
N ARG A 49 -13.39 9.83 -8.49
CA ARG A 49 -13.25 9.49 -7.07
C ARG A 49 -12.41 8.24 -6.94
N HIS A 50 -11.74 8.09 -5.81
CA HIS A 50 -11.04 6.86 -5.50
C HIS A 50 -11.13 6.53 -4.01
N CYS A 51 -11.15 5.23 -3.73
CA CYS A 51 -10.98 4.65 -2.40
C CYS A 51 -9.92 3.55 -2.53
N GLY A 52 -8.71 3.85 -2.06
CA GLY A 52 -7.57 2.96 -2.27
C GLY A 52 -7.24 2.76 -3.74
N VAL A 53 -7.10 1.49 -4.13
CA VAL A 53 -6.85 1.04 -5.50
C VAL A 53 -8.11 1.00 -6.39
N ARG A 54 -9.28 1.32 -5.84
CA ARG A 54 -10.54 1.40 -6.59
C ARG A 54 -10.83 2.83 -7.01
N TYR A 55 -10.97 3.04 -8.30
CA TYR A 55 -11.24 4.32 -8.94
C TYR A 55 -12.59 4.28 -9.63
N GLU A 56 -13.37 5.34 -9.43
CA GLU A 56 -14.65 5.58 -10.07
C GLU A 56 -14.46 6.73 -11.05
N LEU A 57 -14.56 6.41 -12.34
CA LEU A 57 -14.25 7.33 -13.43
C LEU A 57 -15.52 7.66 -14.23
N PRO A 58 -15.81 8.96 -14.45
CA PRO A 58 -16.90 9.39 -15.32
C PRO A 58 -16.65 8.96 -16.77
N SER A 59 -17.61 8.26 -17.38
CA SER A 59 -17.49 7.80 -18.77
C SER A 59 -17.53 8.97 -19.79
N GLU A 60 -17.95 10.15 -19.35
CA GLU A 60 -18.02 11.40 -20.09
C GLU A 60 -16.64 11.98 -20.46
N TYR A 61 -15.59 11.58 -19.74
CA TYR A 61 -14.23 12.08 -19.96
C TYR A 61 -13.64 11.59 -21.29
N GLY A 62 -14.25 10.59 -21.92
CA GLY A 62 -13.83 10.05 -23.21
C GLY A 62 -12.56 9.21 -23.13
N GLU A 63 -12.26 8.50 -24.22
CA GLU A 63 -11.22 7.48 -24.25
C GLU A 63 -9.81 8.02 -23.96
N GLU A 64 -9.38 9.12 -24.60
CA GLU A 64 -8.02 9.65 -24.44
C GLU A 64 -7.71 10.11 -23.01
N THR A 65 -8.67 10.80 -22.39
CA THR A 65 -8.50 11.34 -21.03
C THR A 65 -8.50 10.21 -20.01
N LEU A 66 -9.44 9.26 -20.12
CA LEU A 66 -9.49 8.09 -19.25
C LEU A 66 -8.24 7.22 -19.39
N TYR A 67 -7.78 7.00 -20.63
CA TYR A 67 -6.55 6.26 -20.89
C TYR A 67 -5.34 6.93 -20.22
N SER A 68 -5.18 8.25 -20.40
CA SER A 68 -4.07 9.00 -19.81
C SER A 68 -4.11 8.96 -18.28
N TYR A 69 -5.31 9.09 -17.69
CA TYR A 69 -5.52 9.00 -16.25
C TYR A 69 -5.16 7.61 -15.70
N ILE A 70 -5.67 6.55 -16.31
CA ILE A 70 -5.39 5.16 -15.92
C ILE A 70 -3.89 4.92 -16.04
N LYS A 71 -3.29 5.24 -17.19
CA LYS A 71 -1.85 5.06 -17.44
C LYS A 71 -1.01 5.74 -16.38
N MET A 72 -1.29 7.01 -16.07
CA MET A 72 -0.54 7.75 -15.05
C MET A 72 -0.69 7.10 -13.66
N THR A 73 -1.89 6.60 -13.32
CA THR A 73 -2.18 5.96 -12.03
C THR A 73 -1.40 4.65 -11.85
N VAL A 74 -1.34 3.83 -12.90
CA VAL A 74 -0.69 2.50 -12.89
C VAL A 74 0.79 2.53 -13.27
N SER A 75 1.32 3.68 -13.71
CA SER A 75 2.73 3.81 -14.12
C SER A 75 3.70 3.51 -12.98
N THR A 76 3.32 3.78 -11.74
CA THR A 76 4.10 3.42 -10.55
C THR A 76 3.46 2.20 -9.89
N PRO A 77 4.19 1.07 -9.75
CA PRO A 77 3.69 -0.14 -9.09
C PRO A 77 3.16 0.16 -7.69
N LEU A 78 2.07 -0.50 -7.29
CA LEU A 78 1.48 -0.32 -5.96
C LEU A 78 2.48 -0.65 -4.85
N GLU A 79 3.25 -1.72 -5.03
CA GLU A 79 4.33 -2.14 -4.12
C GLU A 79 5.29 -1.00 -3.84
N ARG A 80 5.68 -0.24 -4.87
CA ARG A 80 6.58 0.90 -4.73
C ARG A 80 5.94 2.03 -3.92
N LYS A 81 4.67 2.33 -4.15
CA LYS A 81 3.93 3.34 -3.37
C LYS A 81 3.80 2.92 -1.90
N ILE A 82 3.61 1.63 -1.62
CA ILE A 82 3.58 1.07 -0.27
C ILE A 82 4.96 1.20 0.39
N GLU A 83 6.05 0.88 -0.32
CA GLU A 83 7.43 1.05 0.18
C GLU A 83 7.71 2.50 0.54
N ASP A 84 7.42 3.44 -0.36
CA ASP A 84 7.68 4.87 -0.15
C ASP A 84 6.86 5.39 1.05
N MET A 85 5.58 5.05 1.13
CA MET A 85 4.73 5.43 2.28
C MET A 85 5.18 4.76 3.59
N THR A 86 5.70 3.53 3.52
CA THR A 86 6.29 2.84 4.69
C THR A 86 7.51 3.59 5.21
N VAL A 87 8.40 4.02 4.31
CA VAL A 87 9.58 4.82 4.66
C VAL A 87 9.16 6.13 5.33
N ASP A 88 8.23 6.87 4.72
CA ASP A 88 7.75 8.13 5.28
C ASP A 88 7.09 7.95 6.65
N THR A 89 6.30 6.88 6.80
CA THR A 89 5.67 6.52 8.09
C THR A 89 6.74 6.27 9.15
N ILE A 90 7.74 5.44 8.90
CA ILE A 90 8.78 5.11 9.88
C ILE A 90 9.60 6.35 10.29
N LEU A 91 9.91 7.21 9.34
CA LEU A 91 10.68 8.44 9.61
C LEU A 91 9.88 9.45 10.41
N SER A 92 8.57 9.55 10.13
CA SER A 92 7.67 10.40 10.92
C SER A 92 7.60 9.97 12.38
N LEU A 93 7.84 8.68 12.67
CA LEU A 93 7.93 8.13 14.03
C LEU A 93 9.27 8.39 14.74
N GLY A 94 10.19 9.12 14.11
CA GLY A 94 11.51 9.43 14.66
C GLY A 94 12.51 8.27 14.58
N ILE A 95 12.18 7.17 13.88
CA ILE A 95 13.09 6.03 13.77
C ILE A 95 14.17 6.33 12.71
N SER A 96 15.41 6.48 13.17
CA SER A 96 16.56 6.81 12.32
C SER A 96 16.93 5.69 11.34
N ARG A 97 17.19 6.08 10.08
CA ARG A 97 17.73 5.21 9.01
C ARG A 97 19.07 4.55 9.36
N ALA A 98 19.82 5.10 10.31
CA ALA A 98 21.13 4.57 10.72
C ALA A 98 21.00 3.25 11.51
N LEU A 99 19.81 2.92 12.03
CA LEU A 99 19.59 1.71 12.82
C LEU A 99 19.23 0.54 11.90
N LYS A 100 19.84 -0.63 12.11
CA LYS A 100 19.41 -1.86 11.41
C LYS A 100 17.94 -2.20 11.64
N GLY A 101 17.41 -1.81 12.80
CA GLY A 101 15.99 -1.97 13.13
C GLY A 101 15.04 -1.20 12.19
N TYR A 102 15.48 -0.08 11.60
CA TYR A 102 14.71 0.63 10.58
C TYR A 102 14.46 -0.26 9.36
N LEU A 103 15.53 -0.88 8.84
CA LEU A 103 15.45 -1.74 7.65
C LEU A 103 14.51 -2.92 7.88
N TYR A 104 14.67 -3.62 9.00
CA TYR A 104 13.84 -4.78 9.31
C TYR A 104 12.39 -4.40 9.62
N LEU A 105 12.17 -3.23 10.22
CA LEU A 105 10.82 -2.71 10.47
C LEU A 105 10.11 -2.40 9.15
N ALA A 106 10.79 -1.74 8.20
CA ALA A 106 10.24 -1.44 6.88
C ALA A 106 9.81 -2.71 6.13
N GLU A 107 10.70 -3.70 6.06
CA GLU A 107 10.41 -5.00 5.42
C GLU A 107 9.22 -5.70 6.11
N SER A 108 9.17 -5.68 7.44
CA SER A 108 8.07 -6.28 8.21
C SER A 108 6.73 -5.59 7.90
N ILE A 109 6.71 -4.26 7.83
CA ILE A 109 5.50 -3.49 7.53
C ILE A 109 5.03 -3.76 6.11
N VAL A 110 5.91 -3.69 5.10
CA VAL A 110 5.56 -3.96 3.70
C VAL A 110 4.95 -5.36 3.55
N MET A 111 5.57 -6.39 4.15
CA MET A 111 5.02 -7.75 4.12
C MET A 111 3.63 -7.85 4.76
N CYS A 112 3.40 -7.14 5.87
CA CYS A 112 2.13 -7.13 6.58
C CYS A 112 1.04 -6.29 5.87
N VAL A 113 1.42 -5.25 5.14
CA VAL A 113 0.50 -4.48 4.29
C VAL A 113 -0.02 -5.37 3.15
N THR A 114 0.89 -6.04 2.45
CA THR A 114 0.57 -6.90 1.31
C THR A 114 -0.18 -8.17 1.73
N LYS A 115 0.19 -8.76 2.88
CA LYS A 115 -0.43 -9.98 3.42
C LYS A 115 -0.81 -9.76 4.89
N PRO A 116 -2.04 -9.30 5.19
CA PRO A 116 -2.45 -8.94 6.55
C PRO A 116 -2.38 -10.12 7.55
N ASP A 117 -2.57 -11.36 7.08
CA ASP A 117 -2.47 -12.55 7.92
C ASP A 117 -1.08 -12.75 8.55
N LYS A 118 -0.03 -12.19 7.93
CA LYS A 118 1.35 -12.26 8.46
C LYS A 118 1.51 -11.54 9.80
N LEU A 119 0.64 -10.58 10.13
CA LEU A 119 0.65 -9.87 11.42
C LEU A 119 0.48 -10.81 12.62
N TYR A 120 -0.26 -11.91 12.46
CA TYR A 120 -0.49 -12.88 13.53
C TYR A 120 0.67 -13.85 13.73
N CYS A 121 1.59 -13.92 12.77
CA CYS A 121 2.66 -14.92 12.70
C CYS A 121 4.04 -14.30 12.49
N LEU A 122 4.28 -13.07 12.95
CA LEU A 122 5.55 -12.35 12.75
C LEU A 122 6.78 -13.20 13.10
N SER A 123 6.76 -13.88 14.25
CA SER A 123 7.87 -14.69 14.72
C SER A 123 8.05 -16.01 13.96
N LYS A 124 7.02 -16.51 13.28
CA LYS A 124 7.05 -17.81 12.60
C LYS A 124 7.22 -17.70 11.10
N ASP A 125 6.99 -16.51 10.55
CA ASP A 125 6.95 -16.29 9.11
C ASP A 125 7.80 -15.05 8.72
N VAL A 126 7.37 -13.84 9.12
CA VAL A 126 8.03 -12.58 8.71
C VAL A 126 9.48 -12.50 9.16
N TYR A 127 9.77 -12.68 10.46
CA TYR A 127 11.13 -12.56 10.96
C TYR A 127 12.08 -13.63 10.42
N PRO A 128 11.70 -14.92 10.29
CA PRO A 128 12.49 -15.91 9.57
C PRO A 128 12.80 -15.53 8.12
N GLU A 129 11.84 -15.00 7.38
CA GLU A 129 12.01 -14.57 5.98
C GLU A 129 13.03 -13.43 5.86
N ILE A 130 12.91 -12.41 6.72
CA ILE A 130 13.87 -11.29 6.80
C ILE A 130 15.25 -11.79 7.25
N ALA A 131 15.30 -12.64 8.27
CA ALA A 131 16.53 -13.22 8.79
C ALA A 131 17.31 -13.96 7.70
N GLN A 132 16.61 -14.79 6.92
CA GLN A 132 17.18 -15.49 5.77
C GLN A 132 17.68 -14.52 4.70
N LYS A 133 16.89 -13.50 4.34
CA LYS A 133 17.24 -12.48 3.34
C LYS A 133 18.52 -11.73 3.69
N TYR A 134 18.74 -11.42 4.97
CA TYR A 134 19.92 -10.67 5.44
C TYR A 134 21.04 -11.53 6.03
N GLY A 135 20.89 -12.86 6.05
CA GLY A 135 21.88 -13.78 6.62
C GLY A 135 22.15 -13.55 8.11
N VAL A 136 21.10 -13.26 8.89
CA VAL A 136 21.20 -13.01 10.34
C VAL A 136 20.26 -13.93 11.11
N ASP A 137 20.48 -14.08 12.42
CA ASP A 137 19.54 -14.81 13.27
C ASP A 137 18.22 -14.05 13.45
N MET A 138 17.12 -14.79 13.51
CA MET A 138 15.79 -14.24 13.78
C MET A 138 15.74 -13.41 15.08
N SER A 139 16.49 -13.81 16.11
CA SER A 139 16.58 -13.05 17.38
C SER A 139 17.23 -11.67 17.20
N CYS A 140 18.09 -11.50 16.18
CA CYS A 140 18.69 -10.22 15.84
C CYS A 140 17.68 -9.27 15.20
N ILE A 141 16.73 -9.79 14.42
CA ILE A 141 15.64 -9.00 13.81
C ILE A 141 14.81 -8.34 14.88
N GLU A 142 14.22 -9.14 15.77
CA GLU A 142 13.33 -8.64 16.82
C GLU A 142 14.06 -7.66 17.76
N ARG A 143 15.28 -8.01 18.19
CA ARG A 143 16.11 -7.16 19.06
C ARG A 143 16.41 -5.81 18.40
N SER A 144 16.74 -5.82 17.11
CA SER A 144 17.08 -4.59 16.38
C SER A 144 15.86 -3.68 16.22
N ILE A 145 14.69 -4.25 15.88
CA ILE A 145 13.42 -3.50 15.81
C ILE A 145 13.08 -2.92 17.19
N ARG A 146 13.14 -3.74 18.24
CA ARG A 146 12.86 -3.30 19.61
C ARG A 146 13.78 -2.15 20.03
N HIS A 147 15.07 -2.26 19.72
CA HIS A 147 16.04 -1.22 20.03
C HIS A 147 15.71 0.09 19.28
N ALA A 148 15.36 0.01 17.99
CA ALA A 148 14.98 1.17 17.20
C ALA A 148 13.75 1.89 17.77
N ILE A 149 12.71 1.13 18.12
CA ILE A 149 11.50 1.67 18.76
C ILE A 149 11.83 2.31 20.10
N THR A 150 12.66 1.65 20.91
CA THR A 150 13.05 2.15 22.24
C THR A 150 13.81 3.45 22.14
N LYS A 151 14.76 3.54 21.22
CA LYS A 151 15.57 4.73 21.04
C LYS A 151 14.69 5.91 20.60
N ALA A 152 13.87 5.72 19.57
CA ALA A 152 12.97 6.77 19.07
C ALA A 152 11.97 7.23 20.15
N TYR A 153 11.33 6.29 20.87
CA TYR A 153 10.36 6.63 21.91
C TYR A 153 10.98 7.36 23.11
N SER A 154 12.24 7.04 23.46
CA SER A 154 12.96 7.73 24.53
C SER A 154 13.41 9.14 24.12
N GLU A 155 13.68 9.37 22.83
CA GLU A 155 14.04 10.68 22.28
C GLU A 155 12.82 11.58 22.18
N ASP A 156 11.74 11.09 21.55
CA ASP A 156 10.45 11.76 21.47
C ASP A 156 9.29 10.74 21.38
N PRO A 157 8.46 10.60 22.44
CA PRO A 157 7.35 9.67 22.43
C PRO A 157 6.12 10.18 21.65
N GLU A 158 6.03 11.48 21.37
CA GLU A 158 4.80 12.10 20.85
C GLU A 158 4.42 11.62 19.44
N PRO A 159 5.34 11.47 18.47
CA PRO A 159 4.99 10.95 17.14
C PRO A 159 4.39 9.54 17.19
N MET A 160 4.95 8.67 18.02
CA MET A 160 4.39 7.32 18.24
C MET A 160 3.04 7.40 18.95
N ARG A 161 2.88 8.24 19.98
CA ARG A 161 1.60 8.39 20.67
C ARG A 161 0.49 8.91 19.77
N ALA A 162 0.80 9.89 18.91
CA ALA A 162 -0.15 10.49 17.99
C ALA A 162 -0.69 9.50 16.95
N MET A 163 0.11 8.49 16.61
CA MET A 163 -0.29 7.42 15.69
C MET A 163 -1.34 6.48 16.30
N PHE A 164 -1.26 6.22 17.61
CA PHE A 164 -2.16 5.29 18.29
C PHE A 164 -3.43 6.02 18.76
N ARG A 165 -4.59 5.44 18.47
CA ARG A 165 -5.90 5.99 18.90
C ARG A 165 -6.22 5.78 20.38
N ARG A 166 -5.23 5.36 21.16
CA ARG A 166 -5.34 5.08 22.60
C ARG A 166 -4.07 5.53 23.30
N PRO A 167 -4.15 5.86 24.61
CA PRO A 167 -2.95 6.07 25.40
C PRO A 167 -2.06 4.84 25.34
N ILE A 168 -0.79 5.04 25.00
CA ILE A 168 0.23 3.99 25.00
C ILE A 168 1.45 4.41 25.80
N GLN A 169 2.13 3.40 26.34
CA GLN A 169 3.54 3.50 26.69
C GLN A 169 4.40 3.16 25.46
N ARG A 170 5.69 2.88 25.63
CA ARG A 170 6.53 2.39 24.51
C ARG A 170 5.86 1.17 23.85
N PRO A 171 5.51 1.23 22.55
CA PRO A 171 4.77 0.17 21.89
C PRO A 171 5.63 -1.09 21.73
N LYS A 172 4.99 -2.26 21.71
CA LYS A 172 5.66 -3.51 21.32
C LYS A 172 5.95 -3.52 19.82
N CYS A 173 6.93 -4.30 19.39
CA CYS A 173 7.27 -4.44 17.96
C CYS A 173 6.04 -4.80 17.11
N GLN A 174 5.27 -5.79 17.55
CA GLN A 174 4.06 -6.22 16.85
C GLN A 174 2.97 -5.15 16.82
N GLU A 175 2.77 -4.41 17.93
CA GLU A 175 1.78 -3.32 17.98
C GLU A 175 2.14 -2.21 17.00
N LEU A 176 3.42 -1.81 16.93
CA LEU A 176 3.86 -0.78 16.01
C LEU A 176 3.75 -1.23 14.54
N ILE A 177 4.17 -2.47 14.23
CA ILE A 177 4.03 -3.03 12.88
C ILE A 177 2.56 -3.06 12.45
N ALA A 178 1.66 -3.47 13.36
CA ALA A 178 0.23 -3.52 13.08
C ALA A 178 -0.35 -2.13 12.80
N GLU A 179 -0.09 -1.14 13.64
CA GLU A 179 -0.60 0.23 13.41
C GLU A 179 -0.02 0.86 12.13
N CYS A 180 1.25 0.63 11.81
CA CYS A 180 1.85 1.07 10.55
C CYS A 180 1.17 0.41 9.35
N ALA A 181 1.02 -0.91 9.40
CA ALA A 181 0.38 -1.66 8.33
C ALA A 181 -1.07 -1.19 8.13
N ASP A 182 -1.85 -1.01 9.19
CA ASP A 182 -3.22 -0.52 9.12
C ASP A 182 -3.31 0.91 8.57
N THR A 183 -2.38 1.78 8.96
CA THR A 183 -2.34 3.17 8.47
C THR A 183 -2.13 3.22 6.96
N ILE A 184 -1.18 2.42 6.46
CA ILE A 184 -0.89 2.33 5.03
C ILE A 184 -2.04 1.63 4.29
N ARG A 185 -2.58 0.55 4.86
CA ARG A 185 -3.70 -0.18 4.26
C ARG A 185 -4.92 0.71 4.06
N ARG A 186 -5.29 1.57 5.02
CA ARG A 186 -6.41 2.52 4.87
C ARG A 186 -6.27 3.48 3.69
N VAL A 187 -5.05 3.70 3.19
CA VAL A 187 -4.80 4.56 2.02
C VAL A 187 -4.95 3.80 0.71
N PHE A 188 -4.65 2.49 0.69
CA PHE A 188 -4.58 1.70 -0.54
C PHE A 188 -5.69 0.63 -0.68
N TYR A 189 -6.34 0.21 0.41
CA TYR A 189 -7.35 -0.86 0.44
C TYR A 189 -8.60 -0.43 1.21
#